data_AF-A0A2U8Q2X5-F1
#
_entry.id   AF-A0A2U8Q2X5-F1
#
_cell.length_a   1.000
_cell.length_b   1.000
_cell.length_c   1.000
_cell.angle_alpha   90.00
_cell.angle_beta   90.00
_cell.angle_gamma   90.00
#
_symmetry.space_group_name_H-M   'P 1'
#
loop_
_entity.id
_entity.type
_entity.pdbx_description
1 polymer ?
#
loop_
_entity_poly.entity_id
_entity_poly.type
_entity_poly.pdbx_seq_one_letter_code
_entity_poly.pdbx_strand_id
1 'polypeptide(L)' 'MLGARRNAVSLVAHALQRAGIIHHSHGRIGIVDRQALETTSCDCYSAVNAYHLRLAGAEP' A
#
# COMPACT_ATOMS: atom_id res chain seq x y z
N MET A 1 -0.85 -11.78 -6.23
CA MET A 1 -1.63 -11.88 -4.97
C MET A 1 -0.67 -12.17 -3.84
N LEU A 2 -0.68 -11.37 -2.75
CA LEU A 2 0.26 -11.48 -1.61
C LEU A 2 -0.09 -12.61 -0.61
N GLY A 3 -0.81 -13.65 -1.02
CA GLY A 3 -1.27 -14.73 -0.13
C GLY A 3 -2.28 -14.32 0.96
N ALA A 4 -2.64 -13.03 1.06
CA ALA A 4 -3.58 -12.52 2.06
C ALA A 4 -5.05 -12.85 1.71
N ARG A 5 -5.86 -13.12 2.73
CA ARG A 5 -7.31 -13.30 2.58
C ARG A 5 -7.97 -11.98 2.18
N ARG A 6 -8.90 -12.01 1.22
CA ARG A 6 -9.64 -10.80 0.76
C ARG A 6 -10.28 -10.00 1.90
N ASN A 7 -10.83 -10.67 2.91
CA ASN A 7 -11.41 -10.00 4.08
C ASN A 7 -10.36 -9.15 4.84
N ALA A 8 -9.15 -9.68 5.05
CA ALA A 8 -8.08 -8.94 5.71
C ALA A 8 -7.72 -7.67 4.92
N VAL A 9 -7.67 -7.76 3.58
CA VAL A 9 -7.43 -6.61 2.71
C VAL A 9 -8.54 -5.57 2.84
N SER A 10 -9.81 -5.99 2.83
CA SER A 10 -10.95 -5.07 3.02
C SER A 10 -10.91 -4.36 4.37
N LEU A 11 -10.54 -5.07 5.43
CA LEU A 11 -10.50 -4.53 6.78
C LEU A 11 -9.41 -3.46 6.93
N VAL A 12 -8.21 -3.71 6.38
CA VAL A 12 -7.11 -2.74 6.34
C VAL A 12 -7.47 -1.56 5.42
N ALA A 13 -8.02 -1.81 4.24
CA ALA A 13 -8.43 -0.76 3.31
C ALA A 13 -9.46 0.19 3.94
N HIS A 14 -10.45 -0.35 4.66
CA HIS A 14 -11.42 0.48 5.39
C HIS A 14 -10.77 1.29 6.52
N ALA A 15 -9.82 0.71 7.26
CA ALA A 15 -9.10 1.44 8.31
C ALA A 15 -8.31 2.63 7.74
N LEU A 16 -7.54 2.39 6.66
CA LEU A 16 -6.77 3.42 5.98
C LEU A 16 -7.66 4.50 5.34
N GLN A 17 -8.83 4.11 4.81
CA GLN A 17 -9.80 5.06 4.26
C GLN A 17 -10.41 5.95 5.36
N ARG A 18 -10.76 5.39 6.53
CA ARG A 18 -11.23 6.19 7.67
C ARG A 18 -10.16 7.13 8.21
N ALA A 19 -8.88 6.73 8.11
CA ALA A 19 -7.75 7.58 8.46
C ALA A 19 -7.45 8.66 7.40
N GLY A 20 -8.16 8.69 6.27
CA GLY A 20 -7.94 9.66 5.19
C GLY A 20 -6.69 9.39 4.34
N ILE A 21 -6.03 8.25 4.52
CA ILE A 21 -4.77 7.91 3.86
C ILE A 21 -5.01 7.44 2.42
N ILE A 22 -6.12 6.73 2.20
CA ILE A 22 -6.53 6.23 0.88
C ILE A 22 -7.99 6.56 0.59
N HIS A 23 -8.34 6.56 -0.69
CA HIS A 23 -9.72 6.53 -1.18
C HIS A 23 -9.98 5.19 -1.86
N HIS A 24 -11.02 4.47 -1.45
CA HIS A 24 -11.39 3.19 -2.06
C HIS A 24 -12.80 3.28 -2.63
N SER A 25 -12.94 3.02 -3.94
CA SER A 25 -14.21 3.04 -4.66
C SER A 25 -14.19 2.04 -5.81
N HIS A 26 -15.23 1.20 -5.91
CA HIS A 26 -15.41 0.20 -6.97
C HIS A 26 -14.15 -0.63 -7.31
N GLY A 27 -13.40 -1.08 -6.29
CA GLY A 27 -12.18 -1.88 -6.48
C GLY A 27 -10.95 -1.08 -6.94
N ARG A 28 -11.05 0.24 -6.99
CA ARG A 28 -9.92 1.16 -7.22
C ARG A 28 -9.48 1.73 -5.88
N ILE A 29 -8.17 1.71 -5.64
CA ILE A 29 -7.52 2.36 -4.50
C ILE A 29 -6.74 3.56 -5.02
N GLY A 30 -7.12 4.75 -4.60
CA GLY A 30 -6.34 5.98 -4.76
C GLY A 30 -5.60 6.29 -3.47
N ILE A 31 -4.34 6.70 -3.58
CA ILE A 31 -3.54 7.15 -2.43
C ILE A 31 -3.80 8.65 -2.28
N VAL A 32 -4.26 9.07 -1.11
CA VAL A 32 -4.53 10.49 -0.80
C VAL A 32 -3.33 11.10 -0.09
N ASP A 33 -2.77 10.39 0.89
CA ASP A 33 -1.57 10.79 1.59
C ASP A 33 -0.52 9.67 1.50
N ARG A 34 0.50 9.91 0.68
CA ARG A 34 1.56 8.94 0.44
C ARG A 34 2.48 8.81 1.66
N GLN A 35 2.79 9.89 2.34
CA GLN A 35 3.70 9.88 3.48
C GLN A 35 3.07 9.16 4.68
N ALA A 36 1.78 9.40 4.94
CA ALA A 36 1.05 8.68 5.97
C ALA A 36 0.92 7.19 5.65
N LEU A 37 0.74 6.83 4.38
CA LEU A 37 0.70 5.43 3.94
C LEU A 37 2.04 4.71 4.15
N GLU A 38 3.15 5.35 3.81
CA GLU A 38 4.49 4.81 4.02
C GLU A 38 4.80 4.67 5.52
N THR A 39 4.44 5.68 6.33
CA THR A 39 4.63 5.65 7.79
C THR A 39 3.81 4.54 8.46
N THR A 40 2.61 4.25 7.95
CA THR A 40 1.74 3.18 8.47
C THR A 40 2.20 1.79 8.01
N SER A 41 3.02 1.73 6.96
CA SER A 41 3.57 0.48 6.44
C SER A 41 4.70 -0.02 7.32
N CYS A 42 4.89 -1.34 7.35
CA CYS A 42 6.08 -1.91 7.96
C CYS A 42 7.32 -1.66 7.07
N ASP A 43 8.51 -1.85 7.65
CA ASP A 43 9.81 -1.82 6.93
C ASP A 43 9.84 -2.76 5.71
N CYS A 44 8.96 -3.76 5.68
CA CYS A 44 8.73 -4.64 4.53
C CYS A 44 8.44 -3.85 3.25
N TYR A 45 7.75 -2.71 3.34
CA TYR A 45 7.47 -1.85 2.19
C TYR A 45 8.76 -1.38 1.52
N SER A 46 9.71 -0.85 2.30
CA SER A 46 10.99 -0.37 1.80
C SER A 46 11.80 -1.47 1.13
N ALA A 47 11.86 -2.66 1.75
CA ALA A 47 12.55 -3.81 1.18
C ALA A 47 11.95 -4.25 -0.18
N VAL A 48 10.61 -4.33 -0.26
CA VAL A 48 9.91 -4.68 -1.50
C VAL A 48 10.06 -3.59 -2.56
N ASN A 49 9.99 -2.32 -2.17
CA ASN A 49 10.15 -1.19 -3.10
C ASN A 49 11.57 -1.15 -3.68
N ALA A 50 12.60 -1.35 -2.86
CA ALA A 50 13.99 -1.45 -3.33
C ALA A 50 14.19 -2.61 -4.31
N TYR A 51 13.62 -3.78 -3.98
CA TYR A 51 13.64 -4.92 -4.89
C TYR A 51 12.92 -4.64 -6.22
N HIS A 52 11.76 -3.98 -6.15
CA HIS A 52 10.98 -3.59 -7.33
C HIS A 52 11.73 -2.58 -8.21
N LEU A 53 12.34 -1.55 -7.62
CA LEU A 53 13.14 -0.55 -8.35
C LEU A 53 14.31 -1.21 -9.09
N ARG A 54 15.03 -2.12 -8.42
CA ARG A 54 16.11 -2.90 -9.02
C ARG A 54 15.64 -3.71 -10.24
N LEU A 55 14.46 -4.34 -10.16
CA LEU A 55 13.88 -5.09 -11.28
C LEU A 55 13.41 -4.19 -12.43
N ALA A 56 12.92 -3.00 -12.10
CA ALA A 56 12.42 -2.04 -13.07
C ALA A 56 13.55 -1.32 -13.85
N GLY A 57 14.82 -1.54 -13.49
CA GLY A 57 15.96 -0.79 -14.05
C GLY A 57 15.94 0.69 -13.69
N ALA A 58 15.09 1.08 -12.74
CA ALA A 58 15.07 2.40 -12.14
C ALA A 58 16.08 2.39 -11.01
N GLU A 59 17.35 2.57 -11.37
CA GLU A 59 18.40 2.84 -10.40
C GLU A 59 18.12 4.23 -9.79
N PRO A 60 18.20 4.40 -8.46
CA PRO A 60 18.01 5.70 -7.83
C PRO A 60 19.08 6.72 -8.22
#